data_AF-A0A969WPD1-F1
#
_entry.id   AF-A0A969WPD1-F1
#
_cell.length_a   1.000
_cell.length_b   1.000
_cell.length_c   1.000
_cell.angle_alpha   90.00
_cell.angle_beta   90.00
_cell.angle_gamma   90.00
#
_symmetry.space_group_name_H-M   'P 1'
#
loop_
_entity.id
_entity.type
_entity.pdbx_description
1 polymer ?
#
loop_
_entity_poly.entity_id
_entity_poly.type
_entity_poly.pdbx_seq_one_letter_code
_entity_poly.pdbx_strand_id
1 'polypeptide(L)' 'ETLSQRRAESAVEYIIANGIDSERITAKGYGESVLVNNCSDGVNCSEEEHQLNRRTEFKVTGYTLGAVNYEQ' A
#
# COMPACT_ATOMS: atom_id res chain seq x y z
N GLU A 1 -3.01 13.96 8.88
CA GLU A 1 -2.82 13.30 7.57
C GLU A 1 -1.41 13.51 7.03
N THR A 2 -0.59 12.45 6.96
CA THR A 2 0.76 12.47 6.36
C THR A 2 0.68 12.26 4.84
N LEU A 3 1.68 12.68 4.05
CA LEU A 3 1.66 12.51 2.58
C LEU A 3 1.54 11.03 2.18
N SER A 4 2.21 10.13 2.90
CA SER A 4 2.13 8.69 2.68
C SER A 4 0.74 8.13 2.93
N GLN A 5 0.02 8.65 3.93
CA GLN A 5 -1.34 8.20 4.24
C GLN A 5 -2.29 8.60 3.11
N ARG A 6 -2.23 9.85 2.67
CA ARG A 6 -3.02 10.34 1.51
C ARG A 6 -2.77 9.54 0.23
N ARG A 7 -1.52 9.13 -0.03
CA ARG A 7 -1.20 8.25 -1.18
C ARG A 7 -1.82 6.86 -1.04
N ALA A 8 -1.78 6.28 0.16
CA ALA A 8 -2.40 4.99 0.43
C ALA A 8 -3.92 5.06 0.27
N GLU A 9 -4.57 6.10 0.79
CA GLU A 9 -6.01 6.33 0.65
C GLU A 9 -6.42 6.50 -0.81
N SER A 10 -5.72 7.33 -1.58
CA SER A 10 -5.99 7.52 -3.01
C SER A 10 -5.92 6.20 -3.81
N ALA A 11 -4.97 5.33 -3.48
CA ALA A 11 -4.90 4.00 -4.09
C ALA A 11 -6.10 3.13 -3.70
N VAL A 12 -6.51 3.14 -2.42
CA VAL A 12 -7.69 2.39 -1.95
C VAL A 12 -8.98 2.90 -2.61
N GLU A 13 -9.17 4.22 -2.68
CA GLU A 13 -10.32 4.83 -3.35
C GLU A 13 -10.43 4.40 -4.81
N TYR A 14 -9.31 4.39 -5.55
CA TYR A 14 -9.28 3.89 -6.91
C TYR A 14 -9.71 2.42 -7.01
N ILE A 15 -9.21 1.56 -6.12
CA ILE A 15 -9.55 0.13 -6.15
C ILE A 15 -11.04 -0.09 -5.81
N ILE A 16 -11.59 0.65 -4.85
CA ILE A 16 -13.02 0.61 -4.50
C ILE A 16 -13.88 1.09 -5.68
N ALA A 17 -13.48 2.18 -6.35
CA ALA A 17 -14.17 2.69 -7.53
C ALA A 17 -14.21 1.66 -8.69
N ASN A 18 -13.28 0.70 -8.70
CA ASN A 18 -13.24 -0.41 -9.65
C ASN A 18 -14.03 -1.65 -9.18
N GLY A 19 -14.84 -1.54 -8.12
CA GLY A 19 -15.82 -2.56 -7.71
C GLY A 19 -15.31 -3.57 -6.68
N ILE A 20 -14.16 -3.33 -6.05
CA ILE A 20 -13.70 -4.16 -4.93
C ILE A 20 -14.28 -3.65 -3.63
N ASP A 21 -14.80 -4.57 -2.81
CA ASP A 21 -15.33 -4.25 -1.49
C ASP A 21 -14.25 -3.64 -0.57
N SER A 22 -14.58 -2.49 0.04
CA SER A 22 -13.72 -1.79 0.98
C SER A 22 -13.29 -2.64 2.18
N GLU A 23 -14.10 -3.60 2.61
CA GLU A 23 -13.78 -4.50 3.73
C GLU A 23 -12.58 -5.41 3.41
N ARG A 24 -12.23 -5.58 2.13
CA ARG A 24 -11.10 -6.40 1.68
C ARG A 24 -9.77 -5.65 1.65
N ILE A 25 -9.75 -4.36 1.98
CA ILE A 25 -8.60 -3.49 1.76
C ILE A 25 -8.30 -2.70 3.04
N THR A 26 -7.01 -2.55 3.35
CA THR A 26 -6.56 -1.70 4.47
C THR A 26 -5.51 -0.73 3.96
N ALA A 27 -5.71 0.57 4.19
CA ALA A 27 -4.76 1.63 3.86
C ALA A 27 -3.81 1.89 5.04
N LYS A 28 -2.50 2.01 4.77
CA LYS A 28 -1.52 2.45 5.77
C LYS A 28 -0.37 3.21 5.13
N GLY A 29 -0.18 4.45 5.55
CA GLY A 29 0.96 5.29 5.18
C GLY A 29 2.10 5.20 6.21
N TYR A 30 3.25 4.69 5.80
CA TYR A 30 4.43 4.54 6.67
C TYR A 30 5.34 5.78 6.74
N GLY A 31 5.13 6.79 5.89
CA GLY A 31 6.05 7.91 5.76
C GLY A 31 7.47 7.41 5.46
N GLU A 32 8.45 8.02 6.11
CA GLU A 32 9.86 7.61 6.03
C GLU A 32 10.26 6.53 7.05
N SER A 33 9.30 5.92 7.77
CA SER A 33 9.64 4.90 8.76
C SER A 33 10.02 3.55 8.13
N VAL A 34 9.78 3.38 6.82
CA VAL A 34 10.06 2.14 6.06
C VAL A 34 10.60 2.49 4.66
N LEU A 35 11.80 3.06 4.61
CA LEU A 35 12.54 3.30 3.37
C LEU A 35 13.15 2.00 2.83
N VAL A 36 13.31 1.87 1.51
CA VAL A 36 14.05 0.74 0.91
C VAL A 36 15.56 0.97 0.88
N ASN A 37 15.98 2.21 1.08
CA ASN A 37 17.38 2.61 1.16
C ASN A 37 17.54 3.65 2.29
N ASN A 38 18.73 4.24 2.42
CA ASN A 38 19.04 5.22 3.47
C ASN A 38 18.72 6.67 3.09
N CYS A 39 18.05 6.91 1.97
CA CYS A 39 17.78 8.23 1.42
C CYS A 39 16.49 8.82 2.00
N SER A 40 16.56 9.27 3.26
CA SER A 40 15.52 10.10 3.88
C SER A 40 15.65 11.56 3.45
N ASP A 41 14.65 12.37 3.77
CA ASP A 41 14.69 13.81 3.60
C ASP A 41 15.98 14.42 4.20
N GLY A 42 16.64 15.29 3.44
CA GLY A 42 17.90 15.93 3.82
C GLY A 42 19.16 15.09 3.61
N VAL A 43 19.05 13.81 3.22
CA VAL A 43 20.21 12.99 2.84
C VAL A 43 20.59 13.27 1.39
N ASN A 44 21.89 13.47 1.15
CA ASN A 44 22.43 13.67 -0.19
C ASN A 44 22.45 12.35 -0.96
N CYS A 45 21.34 12.08 -1.66
CA CYS A 45 21.18 10.97 -2.59
C CYS A 45 20.79 11.50 -3.97
N SER A 46 20.97 10.65 -4.99
CA SER A 46 20.42 10.92 -6.31
C SER A 46 18.89 10.97 -6.29
N GLU A 47 18.30 11.69 -7.25
CA GLU A 47 16.84 11.72 -7.41
C GLU A 47 16.26 10.33 -7.72
N GLU A 48 17.04 9.47 -8.37
CA GLU A 48 16.68 8.08 -8.64
C GLU A 48 16.55 7.27 -7.34
N GLU A 49 17.50 7.43 -6.41
CA GLU A 49 17.42 6.77 -5.10
C GLU A 49 16.25 7.28 -4.26
N HIS A 50 15.97 8.59 -4.31
CA HIS A 50 14.77 9.16 -3.68
C HIS A 50 13.48 8.64 -4.33
N GLN A 51 13.46 8.43 -5.66
CA GLN A 51 12.31 7.85 -6.34
C GLN A 51 11.99 6.43 -5.85
N LEU A 52 13.02 5.62 -5.54
CA LEU A 52 12.80 4.28 -5.00
C LEU A 52 11.98 4.29 -3.70
N ASN A 53 12.09 5.34 -2.88
CA ASN A 53 11.30 5.47 -1.65
C ASN A 53 9.88 6.01 -1.88
N ARG A 54 9.61 6.69 -3.01
CA ARG A 54 8.29 7.24 -3.37
C ARG A 54 7.38 6.19 -4.02
N ARG A 55 7.13 5.10 -3.31
CA ARG A 55 6.38 3.93 -3.78
C ARG A 55 5.11 3.68 -2.97
N THR A 56 4.19 2.94 -3.57
CA THR A 56 3.04 2.32 -2.89
C THR A 56 3.14 0.82 -3.11
N GLU A 57 3.14 0.04 -2.04
CA GLU A 57 3.19 -1.43 -2.09
C GLU A 57 1.82 -2.02 -1.78
N PHE A 58 1.55 -3.22 -2.32
CA PHE A 58 0.38 -4.01 -1.95
C PHE A 58 0.83 -5.37 -1.42
N LYS A 59 0.11 -5.88 -0.41
CA LYS A 59 0.35 -7.20 0.17
C LYS A 59 -0.96 -7.94 0.30
N VAL A 60 -1.01 -9.15 -0.24
CA VAL A 60 -2.15 -10.05 -0.03
C VAL A 60 -2.02 -10.68 1.35
N THR A 61 -3.01 -10.46 2.21
CA THR A 61 -3.01 -10.91 3.62
C THR A 61 -3.81 -12.17 3.86
N GLY A 62 -4.66 -12.57 2.91
CA GLY A 62 -5.45 -13.79 2.99
C GLY A 62 -6.27 -14.04 1.72
N TYR A 63 -6.83 -15.24 1.63
CA TYR A 63 -7.74 -15.64 0.56
C TYR A 63 -8.95 -16.30 1.20
N THR A 64 -10.14 -15.93 0.75
CA THR A 64 -11.34 -16.73 1.03
C THR A 64 -11.32 -17.89 0.04
N LEU A 65 -11.01 -19.09 0.52
CA LEU A 65 -11.32 -20.30 -0.23
C LEU A 65 -12.85 -20.32 -0.33
N GLY A 66 -13.39 -20.13 -1.53
CA GLY A 66 -14.85 -20.12 -1.74
C GLY A 66 -15.47 -21.32 -1.05
N ALA A 67 -16.58 -21.10 -0.34
CA ALA A 67 -17.26 -22.12 0.45
C ALA A 67 -17.38 -23.43 -0.34
N VAL A 68 -16.50 -24.38 -0.05
CA VAL A 68 -16.65 -25.74 -0.53
C VAL A 68 -17.69 -26.35 0.41
N ASN A 69 -18.94 -26.35 -0.03
CA ASN A 69 -19.95 -27.21 0.57
C ASN A 69 -19.52 -28.65 0.26
N TYR A 70 -18.84 -29.29 1.20
CA TYR A 70 -18.78 -30.75 1.22
C TYR A 70 -20.18 -31.22 1.64
N GLU A 71 -21.02 -31.51 0.65
CA GLU A 71 -22.21 -32.33 0.92
C GLU A 71 -21.72 -33.70 1.39
N GLN A 72 -22.26 -34.11 2.54
CA GLN A 72 -21.92 -35.34 3.26
C GLN A 72 -22.55 -36.57 2.59
#